data_AF-A0A914EMJ0-F1
#
_entry.id   AF-A0A914EMJ0-F1
#
_cell.length_a   1.000
_cell.length_b   1.000
_cell.length_c   1.000
_cell.angle_alpha   90.00
_cell.angle_beta   90.00
_cell.angle_gamma   90.00
#
_symmetry.space_group_name_H-M   'P 1'
#
loop_
_entity.id
_entity.type
_entity.pdbx_description
1 polymer ?
#
loop_
_entity_poly.entity_id
_entity_poly.type
_entity_poly.pdbx_seq_one_letter_code
_entity_poly.pdbx_strand_id
1 'polypeptide(L)'
;MSEIRVWARRNCEGQDENFKCESGSCGPNIKCENRGPMTPVTQAVITLSTGNNHDRHDSYYMSLVNGYNIPILIIPIEDTYMKRG
;
A
#
# COMPACT_ATOMS: atom_id res chain seq x y z
N MET A 1 13.47 10.01 2.16
CA MET A 1 12.99 8.62 2.04
C MET A 1 11.48 8.70 2.09
N SER A 2 10.79 8.28 1.03
CA SER A 2 9.33 8.33 0.96
C SER A 2 8.75 6.95 1.22
N GLU A 3 7.75 6.87 2.09
CA GLU A 3 6.97 5.64 2.29
C GLU A 3 5.81 5.59 1.28
N ILE A 4 5.68 4.46 0.61
CA ILE A 4 4.57 4.12 -0.26
C ILE A 4 3.66 3.19 0.53
N ARG A 5 2.35 3.48 0.52
CA ARG A 5 1.33 2.65 1.17
C ARG A 5 0.40 2.11 0.10
N VAL A 6 0.25 0.80 0.09
CA VAL A 6 -0.68 0.08 -0.80
C VAL A 6 -1.69 -0.65 0.08
N TRP A 7 -2.96 -0.57 -0.27
CA TRP A 7 -4.05 -1.26 0.43
C TRP A 7 -5.16 -1.67 -0.53
N ALA A 8 -5.96 -2.65 -0.10
CA ALA A 8 -7.14 -3.09 -0.83
C ALA A 8 -8.41 -2.43 -0.27
N ARG A 9 -9.33 -2.08 -1.19
CA ARG A 9 -10.69 -1.67 -0.86
C ARG A 9 -11.62 -2.87 -0.98
N ARG A 10 -12.60 -2.99 -0.07
CA ARG A 10 -13.51 -4.16 -0.02
C ARG A 10 -14.95 -3.73 -0.25
N ASN A 11 -15.71 -4.58 -0.95
CA ASN A 11 -17.15 -4.45 -1.20
C ASN A 11 -17.49 -3.05 -1.72
N CYS A 12 -16.93 -2.74 -2.89
CA CYS A 12 -17.11 -1.44 -3.52
C CYS A 12 -18.21 -1.47 -4.58
N GLU A 13 -18.93 -0.36 -4.69
CA GLU A 13 -20.01 -0.15 -5.66
C GLU A 13 -19.98 1.27 -6.21
N GLY A 14 -20.65 1.47 -7.35
CA GLY A 14 -20.73 2.75 -8.05
C GLY A 14 -19.62 2.94 -9.10
N GLN A 15 -19.61 4.13 -9.70
CA GLN A 15 -18.69 4.55 -10.76
C GLN A 15 -18.29 6.02 -10.53
N ASP A 16 -17.16 6.42 -11.13
CA ASP A 16 -16.65 7.79 -11.11
C ASP A 16 -16.64 8.43 -9.72
N GLU A 17 -17.39 9.53 -9.54
CA GLU A 17 -17.48 10.33 -8.31
C GLU A 17 -18.52 9.82 -7.29
N ASN A 18 -19.08 8.63 -7.51
CA ASN A 18 -19.96 7.97 -6.55
C ASN A 18 -19.49 6.54 -6.27
N PHE A 19 -18.17 6.34 -6.20
CA PHE A 19 -17.55 5.09 -5.84
C PHE A 19 -17.41 4.96 -4.33
N LYS A 20 -18.09 3.97 -3.73
CA LYS A 20 -18.11 3.73 -2.29
C LYS A 20 -17.59 2.34 -1.98
N CYS A 21 -16.99 2.15 -0.82
CA CYS A 21 -16.48 0.86 -0.34
C CYS A 21 -16.77 0.69 1.14
N GLU A 22 -17.03 -0.55 1.57
CA GLU A 22 -17.23 -0.88 2.98
C GLU A 22 -15.97 -0.63 3.83
N SER A 23 -14.78 -0.92 3.29
CA SER A 23 -13.50 -0.62 3.94
C SER A 23 -12.42 -0.18 2.97
N GLY A 24 -11.44 0.58 3.47
CA GLY A 24 -10.31 1.07 2.71
C GLY A 24 -10.63 2.20 1.72
N SER A 25 -11.84 2.79 1.76
CA SER A 25 -12.20 3.90 0.88
C SER A 25 -11.19 5.05 1.00
N CYS A 26 -10.93 5.76 -0.11
CA CYS A 26 -10.03 6.92 -0.15
C CYS A 26 -10.75 8.18 -0.63
N GLY A 27 -12.07 8.19 -0.52
CA GLY A 27 -12.95 9.22 -1.06
C GLY A 27 -13.98 8.62 -2.02
N PRO A 28 -14.74 9.48 -2.71
CA PRO A 28 -15.84 9.06 -3.58
C PRO A 28 -15.38 8.62 -4.97
N ASN A 29 -14.07 8.61 -5.23
CA ASN A 29 -13.49 8.37 -6.54
C ASN A 29 -12.79 7.00 -6.61
N ILE A 30 -12.77 6.40 -7.80
CA ILE A 30 -11.93 5.21 -8.05
C ILE A 30 -10.44 5.54 -7.84
N LYS A 31 -9.98 6.73 -8.28
CA LYS A 31 -8.58 7.19 -8.07
C LYS A 31 -8.44 7.89 -6.73
N CYS A 32 -7.45 7.48 -5.93
CA CYS A 32 -7.26 8.03 -4.58
C CYS A 32 -6.58 9.40 -4.54
N GLU A 33 -5.82 9.80 -5.57
CA GLU A 33 -5.24 11.16 -5.68
C GLU A 33 -4.45 11.58 -4.42
N ASN A 34 -3.57 10.71 -3.94
CA ASN A 34 -2.77 10.89 -2.71
C ASN A 34 -3.57 10.91 -1.39
N ARG A 35 -4.89 10.68 -1.42
CA ARG A 35 -5.67 10.45 -0.20
C ARG A 35 -5.35 9.08 0.38
N GLY A 36 -5.24 9.05 1.71
CA GLY A 36 -5.08 7.81 2.46
C GLY A 36 -6.40 7.03 2.60
N PRO A 37 -6.32 5.79 3.08
CA PRO A 37 -7.50 4.97 3.35
C PRO A 37 -8.26 5.42 4.59
N MET A 38 -9.57 5.23 4.56
CA MET A 38 -10.40 5.09 5.75
C MET A 38 -10.17 3.73 6.40
N THR A 39 -10.08 3.72 7.73
CA THR A 39 -9.88 2.52 8.55
C THR A 39 -11.19 1.72 8.71
N PRO A 40 -11.15 0.41 8.96
CA PRO A 40 -9.98 -0.45 9.11
C PRO A 40 -9.36 -0.87 7.77
N VAL A 41 -8.03 -1.02 7.73
CA VAL A 41 -7.30 -1.40 6.52
C VAL A 41 -5.94 -2.04 6.81
N THR A 42 -5.68 -3.19 6.19
CA THR A 42 -4.34 -3.79 6.11
C THR A 42 -3.48 -3.00 5.12
N GLN A 43 -2.28 -2.56 5.50
CA GLN A 43 -1.39 -1.78 4.63
C GLN A 43 -0.12 -2.55 4.29
N ALA A 44 0.20 -2.67 3.01
CA ALA A 44 1.55 -2.96 2.55
C ALA A 44 2.33 -1.65 2.50
N VAL A 45 3.40 -1.55 3.29
CA VAL A 45 4.27 -0.38 3.32
C VAL A 45 5.57 -0.72 2.63
N ILE A 46 6.00 0.15 1.72
CA ILE A 46 7.25 0.01 0.95
C ILE A 46 8.03 1.31 1.11
N THR A 47 9.29 1.20 1.49
CA THR A 47 10.22 2.33 1.56
C THR A 47 11.26 2.15 0.48
N LEU A 48 11.22 3.03 -0.53
CA LEU A 48 12.24 3.05 -1.59
C LEU A 48 13.37 3.99 -1.21
N SER A 49 14.58 3.48 -1.32
CA SER A 49 15.80 4.20 -1.01
C SER A 49 16.25 5.03 -2.21
N THR A 50 16.32 6.36 -2.08
CA THR A 50 16.76 7.24 -3.18
C THR A 50 18.25 7.59 -3.03
N GLY A 51 19.09 7.20 -3.99
CA GLY A 51 20.51 7.55 -4.04
C GLY A 51 21.38 6.48 -4.70
N ASN A 52 22.63 6.82 -5.04
CA ASN A 52 23.53 5.97 -5.84
C ASN A 52 24.57 5.19 -5.01
N ASN A 53 24.42 5.16 -3.69
CA ASN A 53 25.36 4.50 -2.79
C ASN A 53 24.94 3.05 -2.51
N HIS A 54 25.94 2.16 -2.45
CA HIS A 54 25.74 0.72 -2.37
C HIS A 54 25.07 0.24 -1.07
N ASP A 55 25.01 1.05 -0.01
CA ASP A 55 24.46 0.66 1.31
C ASP A 55 22.97 1.00 1.49
N ARG A 56 22.27 1.22 0.38
CA ARG A 56 20.85 1.48 0.41
C ARG A 56 20.05 0.20 0.22
N HIS A 57 19.07 0.00 1.10
CA HIS A 57 18.12 -1.09 1.05
C HIS A 57 16.72 -0.53 0.92
N ASP A 58 15.93 -1.17 0.07
CA ASP A 58 14.49 -1.04 0.11
C ASP A 58 13.96 -1.93 1.24
N SER A 59 12.95 -1.46 1.95
CA SER A 59 12.27 -2.25 2.98
C SER A 59 10.80 -2.34 2.68
N TYR A 60 10.20 -3.46 3.05
CA TYR A 60 8.77 -3.67 2.93
C TYR A 60 8.26 -4.43 4.15
N TYR A 61 7.05 -4.10 4.59
CA TYR A 61 6.39 -4.76 5.71
C TYR A 61 4.88 -4.58 5.66
N MET A 62 4.16 -5.44 6.35
CA MET A 62 2.72 -5.29 6.56
C MET A 62 2.47 -4.48 7.83
N SER A 63 1.58 -3.52 7.77
CA SER A 63 1.15 -2.72 8.92
C SER A 63 -0.34 -2.90 9.19
N LEU A 64 -0.65 -3.17 10.45
CA LEU A 64 -2.00 -3.24 10.99
C LEU A 64 -2.31 -2.08 11.95
N VAL A 65 -1.48 -1.02 11.95
CA VAL A 65 -1.69 0.16 12.81
C VAL A 65 -3.07 0.81 12.56
N ASN A 66 -3.59 0.65 11.34
CA ASN A 66 -4.89 1.14 10.90
C ASN A 66 -5.95 0.04 10.81
N GLY A 67 -5.76 -1.07 11.53
CA GLY A 67 -6.67 -2.22 11.55
C GLY A 67 -6.39 -3.26 10.47
N TYR A 68 -7.35 -4.17 10.28
CA TYR A 68 -7.27 -5.27 9.33
C TYR A 68 -8.56 -5.35 8.53
N ASN A 69 -8.48 -5.61 7.22
CA ASN A 69 -9.66 -5.84 6.37
C ASN A 69 -9.51 -7.04 5.42
N ILE A 70 -8.35 -7.15 4.76
CA ILE A 70 -8.02 -8.18 3.76
C ILE A 70 -6.58 -8.67 4.01
N PRO A 71 -6.27 -9.97 3.83
CA PRO A 71 -4.89 -10.46 3.89
C PRO A 71 -4.07 -9.92 2.71
N ILE A 72 -2.85 -9.48 2.98
CA ILE A 72 -1.89 -9.03 1.96
C ILE A 72 -0.60 -9.82 2.10
N LEU A 73 -0.02 -10.22 0.97
CA LEU A 73 1.29 -10.85 0.88
C LEU A 73 2.19 -10.01 -0.05
N ILE A 74 3.42 -9.76 0.38
CA ILE A 74 4.44 -9.08 -0.43
C ILE A 74 5.50 -10.12 -0.78
N ILE A 75 5.73 -10.34 -2.08
CA ILE A 75 6.74 -11.26 -2.60
C ILE A 75 7.69 -10.46 -3.50
N PRO A 76 8.96 -10.26 -3.13
CA PRO A 76 9.97 -9.78 -4.07
C PRO A 76 10.13 -10.79 -5.21
N ILE A 77 10.14 -10.29 -6.44
CA ILE A 77 10.33 -11.13 -7.63
C ILE A 77 11.81 -11.49 -7.73
N GLU A 78 12.12 -12.77 -7.96
CA GLU A 78 13.50 -13.21 -8.15
C GLU A 78 14.18 -12.43 -9.29
N ASP A 79 15.49 -12.25 -9.16
CA ASP A 79 16.32 -11.44 -10.07
C ASP A 79 15.99 -9.94 -10.16
N THR A 80 15.03 -9.42 -9.38
CA THR A 80 14.76 -7.97 -9.27
C THR A 80 15.37 -7.31 -8.04
N TYR A 81 16.12 -8.05 -7.21
CA TYR A 81 16.72 -7.55 -5.98
C TYR A 81 18.00 -8.30 -5.62
N MET A 82 18.86 -7.65 -4.82
CA MET A 82 20.00 -8.29 -4.18
C MET A 82 19.70 -8.43 -2.68
N LYS A 83 19.63 -9.67 -2.18
CA LYS A 83 19.59 -9.92 -0.72
C LYS A 83 20.93 -9.52 -0.14
N ARG A 84 20.92 -8.57 0.79
CA ARG A 84 22.03 -8.41 1.74
C ARG A 84 21.69 -9.22 2.98
N GLY A 85 22.64 -10.08 3.37
CA GLY A 85 22.52 -10.98 4.52
C GLY A 85 22.29 -10.25 5.82
#